data_AF-A0A366QLC1-F1
#
_entry.id   AF-A0A366QLC1-F1
#
_cell.length_a   1.000
_cell.length_b   1.000
_cell.length_c   1.000
_cell.angle_alpha   90.00
_cell.angle_beta   90.00
_cell.angle_gamma   90.00
#
_symmetry.space_group_name_H-M   'P 1'
#
loop_
_entity.id
_entity.type
_entity.pdbx_description
1 polymer ?
#
loop_
_entity_poly.entity_id
_entity_poly.type
_entity_poly.pdbx_seq_one_letter_code
_entity_poly.pdbx_strand_id
1 'polypeptide(L)'
;MVKCNHTSLYNDCSPVAQEAGFERPPLEGAVSQTGNRPRNPITEDPWTFPGPLVLPEDELAMDPDDEGQTFKEWLDEEERNKVTTKRKKIYVVLPPTIPEELEEVMKDWHKPILPGRAGDLEKWTSSTPQVSDLIEYLRCFYHGMDVVQYPATFTWKVWDEKPKSKTRSKTTKIGLETPGKSEVWDIRCRPSLDGRARQQVHLGDVADALLRRIPKDAHAVVMLTDYDLYEDEEDDFTVGRAWGGSRVCIVSSFRYNPALDEPAGIDRAHMWPNSHCKTFIDNECSTLEKEPPAKRTKSTIKSYGKPPPTSPLALAVQASKRVPKLTTRDELSSYWFARLAVTVSHELGHCFGFAHCPYYACVMQGVNSVRQDGQVPPYLCPVDAAKLAWELGPLLDCTGSRAEKQSFWIRQQNEALKSFCGRWSHVPQFAGFEAWLGGRLVEK
;
A
#
# COMPACT_ATOMS: atom_id res chain seq x y z
N MET A 1 -19.35 21.81 2.81
CA MET A 1 -19.31 20.61 1.94
C MET A 1 -20.73 20.05 1.82
N VAL A 2 -21.21 19.86 0.60
CA VAL A 2 -22.46 19.13 0.33
C VAL A 2 -22.25 17.66 0.75
N LYS A 3 -23.19 17.04 1.45
CA LYS A 3 -23.11 15.60 1.78
C LYS A 3 -23.10 14.76 0.48
N CYS A 4 -21.98 14.12 0.05
CA CYS A 4 -22.04 13.02 -0.95
C CYS A 4 -22.81 11.87 -0.29
N ASN A 5 -23.89 11.42 -0.93
CA ASN A 5 -24.68 10.29 -0.43
C ASN A 5 -24.12 8.93 -0.88
N HIS A 6 -23.10 8.93 -1.75
CA HIS A 6 -22.44 7.74 -2.33
C HIS A 6 -23.43 6.79 -3.02
N THR A 7 -24.43 7.32 -3.72
CA THR A 7 -25.53 6.54 -4.33
C THR A 7 -25.23 6.01 -5.73
N SER A 8 -24.30 6.64 -6.43
CA SER A 8 -23.81 6.22 -7.74
C SER A 8 -22.30 6.12 -7.66
N LEU A 9 -21.74 5.04 -8.18
CA LEU A 9 -20.32 4.76 -8.16
C LEU A 9 -19.80 4.52 -9.57
N TYR A 10 -18.54 4.87 -9.81
CA TYR A 10 -17.80 4.36 -10.96
C TYR A 10 -17.43 2.89 -10.73
N ASN A 11 -17.60 2.07 -11.75
CA ASN A 11 -17.21 0.66 -11.76
C ASN A 11 -16.12 0.37 -12.81
N ASP A 12 -15.64 1.41 -13.47
CA ASP A 12 -14.51 1.40 -14.39
C ASP A 12 -13.74 2.72 -14.26
N CYS A 13 -12.73 2.92 -15.11
CA CYS A 13 -11.88 4.09 -15.16
C CYS A 13 -12.69 5.40 -15.25
N SER A 14 -12.15 6.45 -14.63
CA SER A 14 -12.70 7.79 -14.76
C SER A 14 -12.57 8.31 -16.21
N PRO A 15 -13.27 9.40 -16.57
CA PRO A 15 -13.09 10.03 -17.87
C PRO A 15 -11.65 10.47 -18.17
N VAL A 16 -10.84 10.76 -17.14
CA VAL A 16 -9.45 11.23 -17.29
C VAL A 16 -8.53 10.14 -17.85
N ALA A 17 -8.83 8.86 -17.63
CA ALA A 17 -8.05 7.76 -18.22
C ALA A 17 -7.89 7.90 -19.73
N GLN A 18 -8.99 8.17 -20.44
CA GLN A 18 -8.97 8.34 -21.89
C GLN A 18 -8.18 9.60 -22.31
N GLU A 19 -8.22 10.66 -21.51
CA GLU A 19 -7.50 11.91 -21.78
C GLU A 19 -5.99 11.76 -21.57
N ALA A 20 -5.61 10.99 -20.55
CA ALA A 20 -4.23 10.60 -20.29
C ALA A 20 -3.68 9.56 -21.29
N GLY A 21 -4.55 8.93 -22.10
CA GLY A 21 -4.16 7.86 -23.02
C GLY A 21 -4.07 6.49 -22.38
N PHE A 22 -4.49 6.34 -21.12
CA PHE A 22 -4.52 5.06 -20.43
C PHE A 22 -5.66 4.19 -20.97
N GLU A 23 -5.29 3.01 -21.47
CA GLU A 23 -6.22 1.95 -21.83
C GLU A 23 -6.03 0.76 -20.89
N ARG A 24 -7.10 0.37 -20.18
CA ARG A 24 -7.03 -0.75 -19.23
C ARG A 24 -6.55 -2.01 -19.96
N PRO A 25 -5.48 -2.70 -19.47
CA PRO A 25 -4.95 -3.85 -20.17
C PRO A 25 -5.96 -4.99 -20.35
N PRO A 26 -5.83 -5.80 -21.42
CA PRO A 26 -6.74 -6.91 -21.68
C PRO A 26 -6.81 -7.89 -20.51
N LEU A 27 -8.03 -8.17 -20.05
CA LEU A 27 -8.25 -9.11 -18.96
C LEU A 27 -8.13 -10.56 -19.43
N GLU A 28 -8.28 -10.80 -20.74
CA GLU A 28 -8.18 -12.12 -21.34
C GLU A 28 -6.77 -12.70 -21.17
N GLY A 29 -6.65 -13.75 -20.37
CA GLY A 29 -5.37 -14.43 -20.16
C GLY A 29 -4.50 -13.81 -19.06
N ALA A 30 -4.85 -12.63 -18.53
CA ALA A 30 -4.13 -12.00 -17.42
C ALA A 30 -4.09 -12.89 -16.16
N VAL A 31 -5.14 -13.67 -15.91
CA VAL A 31 -5.22 -14.67 -14.82
C VAL A 31 -4.72 -16.08 -15.22
N SER A 32 -4.35 -16.28 -16.48
CA SER A 32 -4.06 -17.61 -17.06
C SER A 32 -2.59 -18.00 -16.87
N GLN A 33 -2.37 -19.20 -16.33
CA GLN A 33 -1.03 -19.82 -16.22
C GLN A 33 -0.36 -20.01 -17.58
N THR A 34 -1.15 -20.21 -18.63
CA THR A 34 -0.64 -20.47 -19.98
C THR A 34 -0.61 -19.22 -20.85
N GLY A 35 -1.11 -18.07 -20.34
CA GLY A 35 -1.37 -16.86 -21.13
C GLY A 35 -2.53 -17.01 -22.13
N ASN A 36 -2.97 -18.24 -22.41
CA ASN A 36 -4.09 -18.48 -23.30
C ASN A 36 -5.41 -18.05 -22.66
N ARG A 37 -6.31 -17.56 -23.51
CA ARG A 37 -7.70 -17.29 -23.15
C ARG A 37 -8.36 -18.57 -22.60
N PRO A 38 -8.92 -18.54 -21.38
CA PRO A 38 -9.66 -19.68 -20.88
C PRO A 38 -10.91 -19.93 -21.75
N ARG A 39 -11.32 -21.20 -21.88
CA ARG A 39 -12.53 -21.58 -22.64
C ARG A 39 -13.79 -20.83 -22.15
N ASN A 40 -13.84 -20.52 -20.85
CA ASN A 40 -14.82 -19.64 -20.23
C ASN A 40 -14.07 -18.50 -19.55
N PRO A 41 -13.99 -17.29 -20.14
CA PRO A 41 -13.36 -16.15 -19.48
C PRO A 41 -14.15 -15.81 -18.20
N ILE A 42 -13.46 -15.84 -17.06
CA ILE A 42 -14.01 -15.33 -15.80
C ILE A 42 -13.88 -13.81 -15.87
N THR A 43 -14.93 -13.14 -16.35
CA THR A 43 -15.07 -11.69 -16.15
C THR A 43 -15.70 -11.49 -14.79
N GLU A 44 -14.94 -10.96 -13.84
CA GLU A 44 -15.45 -10.66 -12.51
C GLU A 44 -16.48 -9.52 -12.57
N ASP A 45 -17.41 -9.51 -11.62
CA ASP A 45 -18.42 -8.46 -11.54
C ASP A 45 -17.71 -7.10 -11.31
N PRO A 46 -17.93 -6.07 -12.15
CA PRO A 46 -17.33 -4.74 -11.95
C PRO A 46 -17.82 -4.05 -10.65
N TRP A 47 -18.88 -4.55 -10.02
CA TRP A 47 -19.32 -4.14 -8.67
C TRP A 47 -18.65 -4.91 -7.53
N THR A 48 -17.75 -5.84 -7.87
CA THR A 48 -16.89 -6.55 -6.95
C THR A 48 -15.46 -6.06 -7.08
N PHE A 49 -14.94 -6.09 -8.31
CA PHE A 49 -13.64 -5.53 -8.69
C PHE A 49 -13.85 -4.48 -9.80
N PRO A 50 -13.99 -3.19 -9.44
CA PRO A 50 -14.07 -2.13 -10.44
C PRO A 50 -12.73 -1.95 -11.16
N GLY A 51 -12.76 -1.29 -12.31
CA GLY A 51 -11.53 -0.80 -12.94
C GLY A 51 -10.74 0.16 -12.04
N PRO A 52 -9.45 0.42 -12.34
CA PRO A 52 -8.68 1.44 -11.63
C PRO A 52 -9.36 2.81 -11.78
N LEU A 53 -9.27 3.68 -10.77
CA LEU A 53 -9.97 4.98 -10.80
C LEU A 53 -9.40 5.94 -11.84
N VAL A 54 -8.07 6.03 -11.93
CA VAL A 54 -7.30 6.93 -12.82
C VAL A 54 -7.81 8.37 -12.77
N LEU A 55 -7.47 9.08 -11.70
CA LEU A 55 -7.75 10.50 -11.50
C LEU A 55 -6.60 11.38 -12.01
N PRO A 56 -6.77 12.71 -12.04
CA PRO A 56 -5.66 13.63 -12.27
C PRO A 56 -4.48 13.35 -11.33
N GLU A 57 -3.28 13.35 -11.90
CA GLU A 57 -2.00 13.13 -11.18
C GLU A 57 -1.82 11.73 -10.59
N ASP A 58 -2.78 10.81 -10.79
CA ASP A 58 -2.59 9.40 -10.46
C ASP A 58 -1.47 8.80 -11.30
N GLU A 59 -0.78 7.80 -10.76
CA GLU A 59 0.29 7.09 -11.47
C GLU A 59 -0.10 6.66 -12.88
N LEU A 60 -1.24 5.97 -13.04
CA LEU A 60 -1.72 5.52 -14.35
C LEU A 60 -2.15 6.66 -15.30
N ALA A 61 -2.31 7.89 -14.80
CA ALA A 61 -2.52 9.06 -15.65
C ALA A 61 -1.20 9.72 -16.07
N MET A 62 -0.13 9.54 -15.28
CA MET A 62 1.21 10.06 -15.54
C MET A 62 2.05 9.08 -16.37
N ASP A 63 1.84 7.79 -16.16
CA ASP A 63 2.43 6.67 -16.91
C ASP A 63 1.31 5.77 -17.49
N PRO A 64 0.65 6.21 -18.58
CA PRO A 64 -0.49 5.51 -19.16
C PRO A 64 -0.11 4.20 -19.87
N ASP A 65 1.19 3.96 -20.10
CA ASP A 65 1.70 2.81 -20.84
C ASP A 65 1.99 1.59 -19.92
N ASP A 66 1.68 1.67 -18.62
CA ASP A 66 1.82 0.53 -17.70
C ASP A 66 0.87 -0.62 -18.07
N GLU A 67 1.44 -1.65 -18.72
CA GLU A 67 0.75 -2.89 -19.10
C GLU A 67 0.57 -3.85 -17.90
N GLY A 68 1.20 -3.56 -16.77
CA GLY A 68 1.24 -4.39 -15.58
C GLY A 68 1.99 -5.69 -15.80
N GLN A 69 1.61 -6.70 -15.01
CA GLN A 69 2.22 -8.03 -15.08
C GLN A 69 1.13 -9.09 -15.07
N THR A 70 1.05 -9.91 -16.11
CA THR A 70 0.14 -11.05 -16.17
C THR A 70 0.56 -12.15 -15.18
N PHE A 71 -0.34 -13.08 -14.89
CA PHE A 71 0.00 -14.28 -14.12
C PHE A 71 1.14 -15.07 -14.79
N LYS A 72 1.13 -15.20 -16.12
CA LYS A 72 2.14 -15.97 -16.85
C LYS A 72 3.53 -15.34 -16.72
N GLU A 73 3.65 -14.04 -16.94
CA GLU A 73 4.93 -13.33 -16.78
C GLU A 73 5.44 -13.46 -15.34
N TRP A 74 4.57 -13.28 -14.36
CA TRP A 74 4.92 -13.50 -12.96
C TRP A 74 5.38 -14.94 -12.66
N LEU A 75 4.77 -15.93 -13.30
CA LEU A 75 5.14 -17.34 -13.11
C LEU A 75 6.50 -17.66 -13.73
N ASP A 76 6.76 -17.08 -14.90
CA ASP A 76 7.98 -17.28 -15.70
C ASP A 76 9.16 -16.40 -15.22
N GLU A 77 8.91 -15.41 -14.36
CA GLU A 77 9.93 -14.54 -13.77
C GLU A 77 10.96 -15.34 -12.97
N GLU A 78 12.21 -15.34 -13.45
CA GLU A 78 13.32 -16.09 -12.86
C GLU A 78 13.85 -15.44 -11.58
N GLU A 79 13.80 -14.11 -11.49
CA GLU A 79 14.29 -13.35 -10.35
C GLU A 79 13.31 -13.37 -9.16
N ARG A 80 12.11 -13.93 -9.35
CA ARG A 80 11.09 -14.00 -8.31
C ARG A 80 11.50 -14.92 -7.16
N ASN A 81 11.31 -14.43 -5.94
CA ASN A 81 11.47 -15.22 -4.74
C ASN A 81 10.36 -16.27 -4.60
N LYS A 82 10.70 -17.54 -4.73
CA LYS A 82 9.76 -18.65 -4.46
C LYS A 82 9.64 -18.91 -2.96
N VAL A 83 8.41 -19.07 -2.49
CA VAL A 83 8.10 -19.52 -1.14
C VAL A 83 8.37 -21.01 -1.04
N THR A 84 9.06 -21.41 0.01
CA THR A 84 9.39 -22.82 0.25
C THR A 84 9.16 -23.17 1.71
N THR A 85 9.08 -24.46 2.04
CA THR A 85 8.97 -24.91 3.43
C THR A 85 10.13 -24.43 4.32
N LYS A 86 11.30 -24.14 3.73
CA LYS A 86 12.47 -23.58 4.42
C LYS A 86 12.47 -22.05 4.47
N ARG A 87 11.72 -21.39 3.59
CA ARG A 87 11.71 -19.93 3.40
C ARG A 87 10.26 -19.45 3.27
N LYS A 88 9.58 -19.36 4.41
CA LYS A 88 8.16 -19.00 4.53
C LYS A 88 7.88 -17.98 5.65
N LYS A 89 8.93 -17.27 6.09
CA LYS A 89 8.80 -16.24 7.12
C LYS A 89 8.80 -14.83 6.53
N ILE A 90 7.96 -13.97 7.08
CA ILE A 90 8.05 -12.52 6.87
C ILE A 90 8.51 -11.91 8.18
N TYR A 91 9.60 -11.15 8.15
CA TYR A 91 10.13 -10.49 9.33
C TYR A 91 9.75 -9.01 9.33
N VAL A 92 9.18 -8.54 10.43
CA VAL A 92 8.89 -7.12 10.67
C VAL A 92 9.97 -6.54 11.58
N VAL A 93 10.81 -5.66 11.03
CA VAL A 93 11.84 -4.92 11.76
C VAL A 93 11.24 -3.62 12.29
N LEU A 94 11.37 -3.40 13.59
CA LEU A 94 10.94 -2.15 14.23
C LEU A 94 11.84 -0.98 13.85
N PRO A 95 11.36 0.27 13.99
CA PRO A 95 12.20 1.44 13.79
C PRO A 95 13.47 1.36 14.64
N PRO A 96 14.63 1.78 14.09
CA PRO A 96 15.88 1.69 14.81
C PRO A 96 15.85 2.55 16.08
N THR A 97 16.45 2.06 17.16
CA THR A 97 16.50 2.76 18.45
C THR A 97 17.42 3.97 18.37
N ILE A 98 17.10 5.00 19.14
CA ILE A 98 17.90 6.22 19.25
C ILE A 98 18.66 6.15 20.58
N PRO A 99 19.99 6.17 20.59
CA PRO A 99 20.77 6.28 21.83
C PRO A 99 20.73 7.72 22.38
N GLU A 100 21.02 7.87 23.68
CA GLU A 100 20.99 9.16 24.41
C GLU A 100 21.78 10.27 23.68
N GLU A 101 22.95 9.94 23.15
CA GLU A 101 23.82 10.86 22.40
C GLU A 101 23.19 11.46 21.12
N LEU A 102 22.14 10.83 20.59
CA LEU A 102 21.42 11.27 19.39
C LEU A 102 20.02 11.83 19.68
N GLU A 103 19.55 11.82 20.92
CA GLU A 103 18.18 12.25 21.27
C GLU A 103 17.91 13.69 20.84
N GLU A 104 18.85 14.60 21.09
CA GLU A 104 18.72 16.01 20.68
C GLU A 104 18.92 16.21 19.17
N VAL A 105 19.78 15.40 18.52
CA VAL A 105 20.04 15.49 17.08
C VAL A 105 18.82 15.05 16.28
N MET A 106 18.23 13.92 16.66
CA MET A 106 17.06 13.30 16.00
C MET A 106 15.72 13.77 16.58
N LYS A 107 15.75 14.78 17.45
CA LYS A 107 14.57 15.34 18.09
C LYS A 107 13.55 15.79 17.07
N ASP A 108 12.31 15.35 17.26
CA ASP A 108 11.16 15.69 16.43
C ASP A 108 11.29 15.33 14.93
N TRP A 109 12.29 14.54 14.48
CA TRP A 109 12.36 14.09 13.07
C TRP A 109 11.14 13.27 12.64
N HIS A 110 10.52 12.61 13.61
CA HIS A 110 9.30 11.81 13.45
C HIS A 110 8.01 12.65 13.49
N LYS A 111 8.09 13.97 13.76
CA LYS A 111 6.92 14.84 13.86
C LYS A 111 6.75 15.65 12.58
N PRO A 112 5.54 15.70 12.02
CA PRO A 112 5.27 16.59 10.91
C PRO A 112 5.35 18.05 11.35
N ILE A 113 5.88 18.90 10.45
CA ILE A 113 5.83 20.35 10.57
C ILE A 113 4.50 20.81 9.98
N LEU A 114 3.61 21.26 10.86
CA LEU A 114 2.26 21.64 10.49
C LEU A 114 2.15 23.17 10.35
N PRO A 115 1.40 23.68 9.36
CA PRO A 115 1.08 25.09 9.30
C PRO A 115 0.03 25.40 10.38
N GLY A 116 0.43 26.05 11.48
CA GLY A 116 -0.49 26.53 12.52
C GLY A 116 -0.49 25.72 13.83
N ARG A 117 -1.63 25.68 14.53
CA ARG A 117 -1.81 25.07 15.89
C ARG A 117 -2.46 23.68 15.84
N ALA A 118 -2.13 22.85 14.86
CA ALA A 118 -2.61 21.47 14.86
C ALA A 118 -1.94 20.70 16.02
N GLY A 119 -2.71 19.85 16.70
CA GLY A 119 -2.21 19.10 17.86
C GLY A 119 -1.32 17.93 17.45
N ASP A 120 -0.22 17.76 18.17
CA ASP A 120 0.69 16.63 17.97
C ASP A 120 -0.03 15.29 18.29
N LEU A 121 0.06 14.34 17.36
CA LEU A 121 -0.23 12.92 17.62
C LEU A 121 1.07 12.23 18.05
N GLU A 122 0.98 11.23 18.93
CA GLU A 122 2.12 10.37 19.27
C GLU A 122 2.56 9.53 18.05
N LYS A 123 3.83 9.10 18.03
CA LYS A 123 4.35 8.24 16.95
C LYS A 123 3.54 6.95 16.83
N TRP A 124 3.23 6.53 15.61
CA TRP A 124 2.47 5.29 15.42
C TRP A 124 3.24 4.03 15.83
N THR A 125 4.56 3.96 15.68
CA THR A 125 5.29 2.75 16.15
C THR A 125 5.67 2.82 17.63
N SER A 126 5.12 3.78 18.40
CA SER A 126 5.55 3.99 19.79
C SER A 126 5.16 2.87 20.75
N SER A 127 4.26 1.94 20.36
CA SER A 127 3.75 0.90 21.24
C SER A 127 3.81 -0.53 20.65
N THR A 128 4.12 -1.51 21.51
CA THR A 128 4.11 -2.95 21.18
C THR A 128 2.77 -3.46 20.63
N PRO A 129 1.59 -2.98 21.08
CA PRO A 129 0.30 -3.36 20.51
C PRO A 129 0.17 -3.04 19.01
N GLN A 130 0.55 -1.84 18.57
CA GLN A 130 0.40 -1.40 17.17
C GLN A 130 1.18 -2.29 16.19
N VAL A 131 2.38 -2.73 16.57
CA VAL A 131 3.17 -3.68 15.79
C VAL A 131 2.53 -5.06 15.79
N SER A 132 1.98 -5.48 16.93
CA SER A 132 1.30 -6.77 17.06
C SER A 132 0.07 -6.84 16.14
N ASP A 133 -0.69 -5.74 16.06
CA ASP A 133 -1.85 -5.61 15.17
C ASP A 133 -1.43 -5.65 13.69
N LEU A 134 -0.32 -4.99 13.33
CA LEU A 134 0.23 -5.09 11.97
C LEU A 134 0.66 -6.52 11.64
N ILE A 135 1.38 -7.19 12.53
CA ILE A 135 1.79 -8.59 12.34
C ILE A 135 0.56 -9.47 12.18
N GLU A 136 -0.49 -9.28 12.99
CA GLU A 136 -1.74 -10.03 12.86
C GLU A 136 -2.42 -9.78 11.51
N TYR A 137 -2.56 -8.51 11.10
CA TYR A 137 -3.13 -8.15 9.79
C TYR A 137 -2.36 -8.82 8.64
N LEU A 138 -1.03 -8.75 8.67
CA LEU A 138 -0.18 -9.36 7.64
C LEU A 138 -0.26 -10.89 7.65
N ARG A 139 -0.48 -11.55 8.79
CA ARG A 139 -0.77 -13.01 8.84
C ARG A 139 -2.11 -13.33 8.19
N CYS A 140 -3.09 -12.45 8.27
CA CYS A 140 -4.36 -12.60 7.58
C CYS A 140 -4.20 -12.36 6.07
N PHE A 141 -3.48 -11.31 5.69
CA PHE A 141 -3.26 -10.93 4.29
C PHE A 141 -2.40 -11.96 3.54
N TYR A 142 -1.25 -12.34 4.10
CA TYR A 142 -0.34 -13.36 3.59
C TYR A 142 -0.63 -14.72 4.23
N HIS A 143 -1.91 -15.13 4.22
CA HIS A 143 -2.38 -16.31 4.94
C HIS A 143 -1.49 -17.56 4.71
N GLY A 144 -1.11 -18.22 5.79
CA GLY A 144 -0.21 -19.38 5.78
C GLY A 144 1.29 -19.05 5.92
N MET A 145 1.69 -17.78 5.80
CA MET A 145 3.06 -17.33 6.09
C MET A 145 3.29 -17.12 7.59
N ASP A 146 4.52 -17.38 8.03
CA ASP A 146 4.96 -17.12 9.40
C ASP A 146 5.44 -15.66 9.51
N VAL A 147 4.52 -14.72 9.77
CA VAL A 147 4.88 -13.32 10.01
C VAL A 147 5.30 -13.14 11.47
N VAL A 148 6.49 -12.61 11.72
CA VAL A 148 7.06 -12.45 13.07
C VAL A 148 7.84 -11.14 13.19
N GLN A 149 7.94 -10.63 14.42
CA GLN A 149 8.86 -9.53 14.71
C GLN A 149 10.31 -10.02 14.55
N TYR A 150 11.16 -9.18 13.97
CA TYR A 150 12.59 -9.43 13.87
C TYR A 150 13.23 -9.39 15.28
N PRO A 151 14.05 -10.39 15.65
CA PRO A 151 14.43 -10.62 17.05
C PRO A 151 15.51 -9.66 17.58
N ALA A 152 16.13 -8.86 16.72
CA ALA A 152 17.21 -7.96 17.10
C ALA A 152 16.93 -6.52 16.63
N THR A 153 17.66 -5.56 17.18
CA THR A 153 17.37 -4.14 16.97
C THR A 153 18.47 -3.47 16.17
N PHE A 154 18.07 -2.66 15.20
CA PHE A 154 18.96 -1.70 14.55
C PHE A 154 19.06 -0.46 15.44
N THR A 155 20.20 0.23 15.45
CA THR A 155 20.43 1.37 16.34
C THR A 155 21.03 2.52 15.54
N TRP A 156 20.51 3.75 15.69
CA TRP A 156 21.15 4.93 15.13
C TRP A 156 22.47 5.23 15.85
N LYS A 157 23.45 5.80 15.14
CA LYS A 157 24.78 6.15 15.67
C LYS A 157 25.23 7.50 15.15
N VAL A 158 26.07 8.19 15.91
CA VAL A 158 26.78 9.36 15.39
C VAL A 158 27.66 8.93 14.22
N TRP A 159 27.69 9.73 13.15
CA TRP A 159 28.57 9.51 12.01
C TRP A 159 29.65 10.58 11.95
N ASP A 160 30.85 10.24 12.42
CA ASP A 160 32.00 11.15 12.43
C ASP A 160 32.83 11.01 11.15
N GLU A 161 32.43 11.75 10.11
CA GLU A 161 33.25 11.94 8.92
C GLU A 161 34.08 13.23 9.02
N LYS A 162 35.41 13.13 8.88
CA LYS A 162 36.25 14.32 8.66
C LYS A 162 35.90 14.90 7.28
N PRO A 163 35.49 16.17 7.17
CA PRO A 163 35.05 16.75 5.91
C PRO A 163 36.18 16.70 4.87
N LYS A 164 35.96 15.98 3.76
CA LYS A 164 36.93 15.86 2.66
C LYS A 164 36.93 17.06 1.71
N SER A 165 35.97 17.98 1.83
CA SER A 165 35.79 19.13 0.93
C SER A 165 35.33 20.39 1.67
N LYS A 166 35.75 21.56 1.19
CA LYS A 166 35.30 22.90 1.67
C LYS A 166 33.91 23.29 1.16
N THR A 167 33.31 22.48 0.28
CA THR A 167 31.95 22.72 -0.21
C THR A 167 30.95 22.17 0.80
N ARG A 168 30.13 23.05 1.37
CA ARG A 168 29.11 22.68 2.38
C ARG A 168 28.01 21.89 1.68
N SER A 169 28.07 20.56 1.74
CA SER A 169 26.96 19.71 1.28
C SER A 169 25.70 20.05 2.08
N LYS A 170 24.53 20.12 1.42
CA LYS A 170 23.24 20.25 2.10
C LYS A 170 22.81 18.94 2.78
N THR A 171 23.44 17.83 2.43
CA THR A 171 23.19 16.51 3.03
C THR A 171 24.03 16.31 4.29
N THR A 172 23.35 15.91 5.36
CA THR A 172 23.97 15.43 6.60
C THR A 172 24.05 13.90 6.56
N LYS A 173 24.86 13.31 7.43
CA LYS A 173 24.94 11.85 7.57
C LYS A 173 24.71 11.44 9.01
N ILE A 174 24.06 10.29 9.19
CA ILE A 174 23.91 9.60 10.47
C ILE A 174 24.26 8.12 10.28
N GLY A 175 24.74 7.46 11.32
CA GLY A 175 25.09 6.04 11.27
C GLY A 175 23.89 5.16 11.56
N LEU A 176 23.78 4.02 10.87
CA LEU A 176 22.85 2.94 11.21
C LEU A 176 23.64 1.67 11.54
N GLU A 177 23.65 1.30 12.81
CA GLU A 177 24.26 0.06 13.30
C GLU A 177 23.31 -1.11 13.06
N THR A 178 23.84 -2.12 12.39
CA THR A 178 23.11 -3.37 12.12
C THR A 178 23.25 -4.35 13.29
N PRO A 179 22.22 -5.15 13.62
CA PRO A 179 22.33 -6.12 14.70
C PRO A 179 23.34 -7.23 14.41
N GLY A 180 24.03 -7.72 15.44
CA GLY A 180 24.91 -8.89 15.41
C GLY A 180 26.36 -8.65 14.99
N LYS A 181 26.69 -7.56 14.30
CA LYS A 181 28.07 -7.09 14.06
C LYS A 181 28.11 -5.58 14.24
N SER A 182 29.19 -5.02 14.79
CA SER A 182 29.40 -3.57 14.93
C SER A 182 29.73 -2.89 13.60
N GLU A 183 28.92 -3.16 12.58
CA GLU A 183 28.98 -2.55 11.26
C GLU A 183 27.95 -1.42 11.22
N VAL A 184 28.46 -0.20 11.01
CA VAL A 184 27.68 1.03 10.94
C VAL A 184 27.69 1.53 9.50
N TRP A 185 26.51 1.80 8.97
CA TRP A 185 26.30 2.30 7.61
C TRP A 185 26.05 3.80 7.65
N ASP A 186 26.64 4.55 6.72
CA ASP A 186 26.32 5.97 6.58
C ASP A 186 25.01 6.17 5.84
N ILE A 187 24.10 6.86 6.49
CA ILE A 187 22.77 7.15 5.97
C ILE A 187 22.69 8.64 5.69
N ARG A 188 22.46 8.99 4.43
CA ARG A 188 22.26 10.39 4.02
C ARG A 188 20.92 10.90 4.55
N CYS A 189 20.95 12.13 5.05
CA CYS A 189 19.78 12.86 5.49
C CYS A 189 19.75 14.24 4.84
N ARG A 190 18.54 14.76 4.63
CA ARG A 190 18.32 16.12 4.12
C ARG A 190 17.07 16.72 4.74
N PRO A 191 16.92 18.06 4.81
CA PRO A 191 15.61 18.67 5.06
C PRO A 191 14.60 18.26 3.97
N SER A 192 13.32 18.10 4.32
CA SER A 192 12.29 17.84 3.32
C SER A 192 12.13 19.00 2.34
N LEU A 193 11.89 18.68 1.07
CA LEU A 193 11.70 19.68 0.00
C LEU A 193 10.39 20.46 0.19
N ASP A 194 9.34 19.78 0.65
CA ASP A 194 8.02 20.35 0.90
C ASP A 194 7.87 21.00 2.29
N GLY A 195 8.92 20.93 3.11
CA GLY A 195 8.96 21.52 4.46
C GLY A 195 8.06 20.82 5.48
N ARG A 196 7.56 19.61 5.21
CA ARG A 196 6.68 18.86 6.13
C ARG A 196 7.45 17.99 7.13
N ALA A 197 8.70 17.66 6.86
CA ALA A 197 9.58 16.96 7.79
C ALA A 197 10.83 17.77 8.10
N ARG A 198 11.31 17.71 9.36
CA ARG A 198 12.58 18.35 9.75
C ARG A 198 13.75 17.77 8.97
N GLN A 199 13.75 16.45 8.81
CA GLN A 199 14.73 15.68 8.06
C GLN A 199 14.04 14.48 7.40
N GLN A 200 14.56 14.10 6.24
CA GLN A 200 14.26 12.88 5.52
C GLN A 200 15.48 11.98 5.54
N VAL A 201 15.25 10.68 5.52
CA VAL A 201 16.28 9.65 5.54
C VAL A 201 16.35 8.99 4.16
N HIS A 202 17.55 8.83 3.61
CA HIS A 202 17.75 8.22 2.30
C HIS A 202 17.40 6.73 2.37
N LEU A 203 16.35 6.35 1.65
CA LEU A 203 15.78 5.02 1.68
C LEU A 203 16.78 3.95 1.20
N GLY A 204 17.51 4.23 0.10
CA GLY A 204 18.50 3.28 -0.44
C GLY A 204 19.64 2.95 0.52
N ASP A 205 20.06 3.91 1.35
CA ASP A 205 21.18 3.71 2.28
C ASP A 205 20.72 2.79 3.44
N VAL A 206 19.47 2.94 3.88
CA VAL A 206 18.85 2.07 4.89
C VAL A 206 18.67 0.65 4.33
N ALA A 207 18.32 0.53 3.05
CA ALA A 207 18.16 -0.76 2.39
C ALA A 207 19.48 -1.53 2.31
N ASP A 208 20.58 -0.86 1.95
CA ASP A 208 21.92 -1.45 1.92
C ASP A 208 22.31 -2.07 3.28
N ALA A 209 22.00 -1.37 4.38
CA ALA A 209 22.22 -1.89 5.73
C ALA A 209 21.37 -3.14 6.02
N LEU A 210 20.10 -3.14 5.58
CA LEU A 210 19.16 -4.24 5.80
C LEU A 210 19.50 -5.49 4.97
N LEU A 211 19.97 -5.32 3.74
CA LEU A 211 20.38 -6.41 2.83
C LEU A 211 21.43 -7.34 3.47
N ARG A 212 22.26 -6.82 4.40
CA ARG A 212 23.28 -7.59 5.11
C ARG A 212 22.75 -8.43 6.28
N ARG A 213 21.47 -8.30 6.63
CA ARG A 213 20.88 -8.92 7.82
C ARG A 213 19.62 -9.74 7.53
N ILE A 214 19.39 -10.12 6.29
CA ILE A 214 18.25 -10.96 5.92
C ILE A 214 18.44 -12.39 6.48
N PRO A 215 17.51 -12.91 7.31
CA PRO A 215 17.56 -14.29 7.78
C PRO A 215 17.48 -15.31 6.63
N LYS A 216 18.12 -16.48 6.82
CA LYS A 216 18.15 -17.52 5.78
C LYS A 216 16.77 -18.09 5.45
N ASP A 217 15.88 -18.12 6.44
CA ASP A 217 14.50 -18.59 6.36
C ASP A 217 13.48 -17.47 6.05
N ALA A 218 13.94 -16.23 5.88
CA ALA A 218 13.09 -15.11 5.49
C ALA A 218 12.73 -15.19 4.00
N HIS A 219 11.44 -15.22 3.72
CA HIS A 219 10.91 -14.91 2.40
C HIS A 219 11.02 -13.41 2.13
N ALA A 220 10.66 -12.58 3.11
CA ALA A 220 10.75 -11.13 3.04
C ALA A 220 11.12 -10.53 4.40
N VAL A 221 11.71 -9.35 4.38
CA VAL A 221 11.97 -8.51 5.55
C VAL A 221 11.43 -7.12 5.27
N VAL A 222 10.50 -6.65 6.09
CA VAL A 222 10.02 -5.27 6.06
C VAL A 222 10.58 -4.50 7.24
N MET A 223 11.19 -3.35 7.00
CA MET A 223 11.56 -2.41 8.05
C MET A 223 10.57 -1.25 8.12
N LEU A 224 10.05 -1.03 9.32
CA LEU A 224 9.22 0.13 9.62
C LEU A 224 10.11 1.29 10.04
N THR A 225 9.72 2.51 9.69
CA THR A 225 10.33 3.73 10.21
C THR A 225 9.26 4.78 10.50
N ASP A 226 9.53 5.67 11.45
CA ASP A 226 8.69 6.85 11.71
C ASP A 226 9.24 8.11 11.03
N TYR A 227 10.31 7.99 10.26
CA TYR A 227 10.94 9.12 9.60
C TYR A 227 10.48 9.22 8.16
N ASP A 228 10.37 10.46 7.70
CA ASP A 228 10.14 10.74 6.29
C ASP A 228 11.29 10.19 5.45
N LEU A 229 10.98 9.69 4.24
CA LEU A 229 11.96 9.05 3.38
C LEU A 229 12.07 9.79 2.05
N TYR A 230 13.22 9.63 1.39
CA TYR A 230 13.43 10.03 0.01
C TYR A 230 14.33 9.02 -0.70
N GLU A 231 14.23 8.95 -2.02
CA GLU A 231 15.08 8.09 -2.84
C GLU A 231 16.03 8.91 -3.73
N ASP A 232 15.51 9.87 -4.49
CA ASP A 232 16.31 10.74 -5.36
C ASP A 232 16.32 12.21 -4.90
N GLU A 233 17.23 13.00 -5.47
CA GLU A 233 17.32 14.44 -5.23
C GLU A 233 16.09 15.20 -5.73
N GLU A 234 15.38 14.68 -6.74
CA GLU A 234 14.18 15.29 -7.31
C GLU A 234 12.88 14.85 -6.61
N ASP A 235 12.88 13.75 -5.87
CA ASP A 235 11.69 13.23 -5.18
C ASP A 235 11.30 14.13 -4.01
N ASP A 236 10.03 14.50 -3.86
CA ASP A 236 9.59 15.21 -2.66
C ASP A 236 9.68 14.32 -1.41
N PHE A 237 9.19 13.07 -1.50
CA PHE A 237 9.31 12.03 -0.48
C PHE A 237 8.93 10.67 -1.07
N THR A 238 9.23 9.59 -0.35
CA THR A 238 8.63 8.26 -0.57
C THR A 238 8.04 7.73 0.74
N VAL A 239 6.95 6.98 0.65
CA VAL A 239 6.31 6.33 1.82
C VAL A 239 6.76 4.90 2.02
N GLY A 240 7.25 4.27 0.95
CA GLY A 240 7.65 2.88 0.96
C GLY A 240 8.38 2.53 -0.31
N ARG A 241 9.20 1.48 -0.22
CA ARG A 241 9.77 0.84 -1.40
C ARG A 241 10.20 -0.57 -1.10
N ALA A 242 10.11 -1.42 -2.11
CA ALA A 242 10.63 -2.77 -2.11
C ALA A 242 11.74 -2.98 -3.12
N TRP A 243 12.79 -3.68 -2.69
CA TRP A 243 13.72 -4.40 -3.54
C TRP A 243 13.27 -5.85 -3.59
N GLY A 244 12.21 -6.10 -4.36
CA GLY A 244 11.45 -7.36 -4.34
C GLY A 244 12.31 -8.62 -4.51
N GLY A 245 13.17 -8.64 -5.55
CA GLY A 245 14.13 -9.73 -5.78
C GLY A 245 15.12 -9.93 -4.63
N SER A 246 15.48 -8.85 -3.92
CA SER A 246 16.35 -8.88 -2.75
C SER A 246 15.61 -9.19 -1.43
N ARG A 247 14.28 -9.37 -1.44
CA ARG A 247 13.46 -9.75 -0.28
C ARG A 247 13.38 -8.69 0.82
N VAL A 248 13.55 -7.42 0.47
CA VAL A 248 13.57 -6.31 1.42
C VAL A 248 12.60 -5.23 0.99
N CYS A 249 11.84 -4.71 1.94
CA CYS A 249 11.14 -3.44 1.78
C CYS A 249 11.24 -2.57 3.04
N ILE A 250 11.08 -1.27 2.86
CA ILE A 250 11.10 -0.27 3.93
C ILE A 250 9.83 0.55 3.79
N VAL A 251 9.11 0.78 4.90
CA VAL A 251 7.87 1.55 4.90
C VAL A 251 7.88 2.58 6.03
N SER A 252 7.58 3.82 5.68
CA SER A 252 7.45 4.92 6.61
C SER A 252 6.01 5.13 7.04
N SER A 253 5.82 5.30 8.35
CA SER A 253 4.54 5.75 8.90
C SER A 253 4.36 7.28 8.79
N PHE A 254 5.42 8.04 8.52
CA PHE A 254 5.45 9.50 8.72
C PHE A 254 4.34 10.24 7.96
N ARG A 255 4.23 9.99 6.65
CA ARG A 255 3.28 10.69 5.75
C ARG A 255 1.84 10.23 5.92
N TYR A 256 1.62 9.16 6.68
CA TYR A 256 0.30 8.70 7.10
C TYR A 256 -0.14 9.28 8.44
N ASN A 257 0.62 10.22 9.03
CA ASN A 257 0.15 10.95 10.19
C ASN A 257 -1.12 11.77 9.82
N PRO A 258 -2.28 11.56 10.49
CA PRO A 258 -3.52 12.26 10.18
C PRO A 258 -3.47 13.78 10.28
N ALA A 259 -2.44 14.34 10.92
CA ALA A 259 -2.20 15.78 10.95
C ALA A 259 -1.74 16.34 9.59
N LEU A 260 -1.24 15.49 8.68
CA LEU A 260 -0.85 15.85 7.31
C LEU A 260 -2.00 15.76 6.31
N ASP A 261 -3.19 15.31 6.71
CA ASP A 261 -4.29 15.06 5.76
C ASP A 261 -4.77 16.33 5.06
N GLU A 262 -4.96 17.43 5.80
CA GLU A 262 -5.35 18.72 5.21
C GLU A 262 -4.30 19.27 4.22
N PRO A 263 -3.01 19.40 4.58
CA PRO A 263 -2.00 19.88 3.63
C PRO A 263 -1.74 18.92 2.46
N ALA A 264 -2.04 17.62 2.60
CA ALA A 264 -1.95 16.64 1.51
C ALA A 264 -3.25 16.54 0.67
N GLY A 265 -4.26 17.36 0.94
CA GLY A 265 -5.52 17.35 0.18
C GLY A 265 -6.34 16.07 0.36
N ILE A 266 -6.17 15.35 1.47
CA ILE A 266 -6.86 14.08 1.73
C ILE A 266 -8.29 14.34 2.16
N ASP A 267 -9.24 13.98 1.29
CA ASP A 267 -10.65 13.89 1.64
C ASP A 267 -11.00 12.52 2.22
N ARG A 268 -10.96 12.42 3.55
CA ARG A 268 -11.30 11.18 4.29
C ARG A 268 -12.69 10.62 3.94
N ALA A 269 -13.63 11.43 3.44
CA ALA A 269 -14.94 10.95 3.06
C ALA A 269 -14.93 10.12 1.76
N HIS A 270 -13.94 10.35 0.89
CA HIS A 270 -13.80 9.72 -0.43
C HIS A 270 -12.51 8.88 -0.54
N MET A 271 -12.03 8.34 0.58
CA MET A 271 -11.07 7.24 0.60
C MET A 271 -11.78 5.93 0.24
N TRP A 272 -11.04 4.87 -0.11
CA TRP A 272 -11.67 3.59 -0.43
C TRP A 272 -12.61 3.13 0.71
N PRO A 273 -13.84 2.65 0.41
CA PRO A 273 -14.41 2.35 -0.92
C PRO A 273 -15.12 3.54 -1.60
N ASN A 274 -15.25 4.67 -0.91
CA ASN A 274 -15.96 5.86 -1.38
C ASN A 274 -15.17 6.67 -2.43
N SER A 275 -13.92 6.32 -2.67
CA SER A 275 -13.11 6.82 -3.81
C SER A 275 -13.80 6.61 -5.15
N HIS A 276 -14.71 5.62 -5.24
CA HIS A 276 -15.57 5.40 -6.39
C HIS A 276 -16.84 6.29 -6.45
N CYS A 277 -17.11 7.22 -5.50
CA CYS A 277 -18.29 8.12 -5.55
C CYS A 277 -18.27 8.93 -6.85
N LYS A 278 -19.32 8.80 -7.65
CA LYS A 278 -19.43 9.51 -8.94
C LYS A 278 -19.27 11.02 -8.79
N THR A 279 -19.94 11.60 -7.79
CA THR A 279 -19.86 13.05 -7.53
C THR A 279 -18.45 13.49 -7.18
N PHE A 280 -17.70 12.67 -6.42
CA PHE A 280 -16.31 12.95 -6.11
C PHE A 280 -15.45 12.92 -7.37
N ILE A 281 -15.50 11.82 -8.12
CA ILE A 281 -14.72 11.65 -9.35
C ILE A 281 -15.03 12.76 -10.37
N ASP A 282 -16.31 13.05 -10.61
CA ASP A 282 -16.70 14.11 -11.55
C ASP A 282 -16.11 15.47 -11.14
N ASN A 283 -16.08 15.78 -9.83
CA ASN A 283 -15.49 17.01 -9.33
C ASN A 283 -13.97 17.02 -9.54
N GLU A 284 -13.27 15.93 -9.19
CA GLU A 284 -11.83 15.79 -9.39
C GLU A 284 -11.45 15.91 -10.87
N CYS A 285 -12.27 15.37 -11.79
CA CYS A 285 -12.03 15.50 -13.23
C CYS A 285 -12.28 16.93 -13.73
N SER A 286 -13.27 17.63 -13.17
CA SER A 286 -13.67 18.97 -13.63
C SER A 286 -12.66 20.08 -13.30
N THR A 287 -11.80 19.90 -12.30
CA THR A 287 -10.82 20.91 -11.88
C THR A 287 -9.68 21.09 -12.88
N LEU A 288 -9.55 20.19 -13.87
CA LEU A 288 -8.56 20.24 -14.95
C LEU A 288 -9.03 20.96 -16.23
N GLU A 289 -10.31 21.26 -16.41
CA GLU A 289 -10.84 21.85 -17.66
C GLU A 289 -10.34 23.31 -17.86
N LYS A 290 -9.09 23.48 -18.35
CA LYS A 290 -8.54 24.76 -18.82
C LYS A 290 -8.45 24.88 -20.34
N GLU A 291 -8.66 23.81 -21.10
CA GLU A 291 -8.70 23.85 -22.57
C GLU A 291 -9.90 23.09 -23.15
N PRO A 292 -10.43 23.50 -24.32
CA PRO A 292 -11.62 22.89 -24.90
C PRO A 292 -11.34 21.44 -25.36
N PRO A 293 -12.26 20.49 -25.13
CA PRO A 293 -12.00 19.09 -25.40
C PRO A 293 -11.91 18.79 -26.91
N ALA A 294 -10.90 18.00 -27.29
CA ALA A 294 -10.86 17.33 -28.58
C ALA A 294 -12.06 16.38 -28.76
N LYS A 295 -12.41 16.06 -30.01
CA LYS A 295 -13.61 15.29 -30.37
C LYS A 295 -13.68 13.95 -29.62
N ARG A 296 -14.62 13.86 -28.67
CA ARG A 296 -14.93 12.67 -27.86
C ARG A 296 -15.49 11.53 -28.71
N THR A 297 -14.83 10.36 -28.70
CA THR A 297 -15.41 9.10 -29.18
C THR A 297 -16.28 8.53 -28.05
N LYS A 298 -17.61 8.46 -28.25
CA LYS A 298 -18.53 7.95 -27.22
C LYS A 298 -18.32 6.44 -27.02
N SER A 299 -17.77 6.04 -25.87
CA SER A 299 -17.91 4.66 -25.38
C SER A 299 -19.40 4.36 -25.12
N THR A 300 -19.84 3.16 -25.51
CA THR A 300 -21.23 2.70 -25.41
C THR A 300 -21.57 2.07 -24.05
N ILE A 301 -20.57 1.80 -23.20
CA ILE A 301 -20.75 1.24 -21.85
C ILE A 301 -20.68 2.37 -20.82
N LYS A 302 -21.67 2.43 -19.91
CA LYS A 302 -21.63 3.38 -18.79
C LYS A 302 -20.64 2.87 -17.74
N SER A 303 -19.54 3.59 -17.53
CA SER A 303 -18.51 3.33 -16.50
C SER A 303 -18.95 3.66 -15.07
N TYR A 304 -20.23 3.97 -14.87
CA TYR A 304 -20.80 4.29 -13.57
C TYR A 304 -22.29 3.93 -13.49
N GLY A 305 -22.78 3.77 -12.27
CA GLY A 305 -24.17 3.45 -11.99
C GLY A 305 -24.47 3.25 -10.52
N LYS A 306 -25.71 2.88 -10.22
CA LYS A 306 -26.10 2.45 -8.87
C LYS A 306 -25.70 0.98 -8.71
N PRO A 307 -24.78 0.64 -7.79
CA PRO A 307 -24.39 -0.76 -7.59
C PRO A 307 -25.56 -1.58 -7.05
N PRO A 308 -25.66 -2.89 -7.37
CA PRO A 308 -26.60 -3.79 -6.71
C PRO A 308 -26.40 -3.73 -5.19
N PRO A 309 -27.46 -3.62 -4.36
CA PRO A 309 -27.31 -3.43 -2.91
C PRO A 309 -26.54 -4.55 -2.18
N THR A 310 -26.50 -5.74 -2.79
CA THR A 310 -25.83 -6.94 -2.29
C THR A 310 -24.42 -7.13 -2.87
N SER A 311 -24.00 -6.30 -3.82
CA SER A 311 -22.65 -6.38 -4.38
C SER A 311 -21.60 -6.00 -3.33
N PRO A 312 -20.41 -6.61 -3.34
CA PRO A 312 -19.33 -6.31 -2.41
C PRO A 312 -18.99 -4.82 -2.30
N LEU A 313 -18.90 -4.09 -3.41
CA LEU A 313 -18.62 -2.65 -3.38
C LEU A 313 -19.77 -1.84 -2.74
N ALA A 314 -21.03 -2.20 -3.00
CA ALA A 314 -22.17 -1.55 -2.33
C ALA A 314 -22.19 -1.80 -0.83
N LEU A 315 -21.87 -3.03 -0.40
CA LEU A 315 -21.78 -3.40 1.01
C LEU A 315 -20.65 -2.61 1.70
N ALA A 316 -19.50 -2.49 1.04
CA ALA A 316 -18.36 -1.71 1.53
C ALA A 316 -18.73 -0.24 1.77
N VAL A 317 -19.35 0.42 0.79
CA VAL A 317 -19.80 1.82 0.89
C VAL A 317 -20.84 1.98 2.01
N GLN A 318 -21.78 1.06 2.13
CA GLN A 318 -22.78 1.09 3.20
C GLN A 318 -22.17 0.95 4.58
N ALA A 319 -21.18 0.07 4.76
CA ALA A 319 -20.51 -0.14 6.04
C ALA A 319 -19.62 1.06 6.42
N SER A 320 -18.79 1.52 5.48
CA SER A 320 -17.93 2.71 5.69
C SER A 320 -18.74 3.95 6.08
N LYS A 321 -19.89 4.17 5.42
CA LYS A 321 -20.81 5.30 5.73
C LYS A 321 -21.43 5.24 7.13
N ARG A 322 -21.52 4.06 7.76
CA ARG A 322 -22.05 3.91 9.13
C ARG A 322 -21.03 4.29 10.19
N VAL A 323 -19.74 4.31 9.84
CA VAL A 323 -18.69 4.71 10.76
C VAL A 323 -18.80 6.23 11.00
N PRO A 324 -18.86 6.69 12.26
CA PRO A 324 -18.87 8.11 12.56
C PRO A 324 -17.61 8.82 12.05
N LYS A 325 -17.70 10.14 11.90
CA LYS A 325 -16.51 10.95 11.58
C LYS A 325 -15.48 10.79 12.69
N LEU A 326 -14.24 10.48 12.30
CA LEU A 326 -13.11 10.36 13.21
C LEU A 326 -12.76 11.75 13.79
N THR A 327 -12.79 11.87 15.11
CA THR A 327 -12.59 13.13 15.83
C THR A 327 -11.64 13.01 17.00
N THR A 328 -11.50 11.83 17.60
CA THR A 328 -10.59 11.61 18.73
C THR A 328 -9.20 11.20 18.25
N ARG A 329 -8.21 11.38 19.13
CA ARG A 329 -6.82 10.98 18.87
C ARG A 329 -6.68 9.47 18.62
N ASP A 330 -7.41 8.63 19.37
CA ASP A 330 -7.34 7.18 19.24
C ASP A 330 -7.97 6.68 17.92
N GLU A 331 -9.07 7.31 17.51
CA GLU A 331 -9.70 7.07 16.21
C GLU A 331 -8.76 7.42 15.05
N LEU A 332 -8.06 8.56 15.15
CA LEU A 332 -7.08 9.00 14.16
C LEU A 332 -5.85 8.10 14.13
N SER A 333 -5.37 7.63 15.29
CA SER A 333 -4.30 6.63 15.37
C SER A 333 -4.70 5.30 14.72
N SER A 334 -5.95 4.87 14.91
CA SER A 334 -6.48 3.66 14.25
C SER A 334 -6.58 3.82 12.74
N TYR A 335 -6.91 5.02 12.25
CA TYR A 335 -6.91 5.32 10.83
C TYR A 335 -5.49 5.41 10.24
N TRP A 336 -4.54 5.96 10.99
CA TRP A 336 -3.12 5.92 10.64
C TRP A 336 -2.63 4.48 10.45
N PHE A 337 -2.94 3.59 11.41
CA PHE A 337 -2.64 2.16 11.29
C PHE A 337 -3.18 1.56 9.99
N ALA A 338 -4.45 1.80 9.67
CA ALA A 338 -5.09 1.20 8.52
C ALA A 338 -4.39 1.56 7.20
N ARG A 339 -3.99 2.83 7.04
CA ARG A 339 -3.21 3.28 5.88
C ARG A 339 -1.88 2.55 5.78
N LEU A 340 -1.11 2.55 6.87
CA LEU A 340 0.18 1.87 6.92
C LEU A 340 0.06 0.36 6.63
N ALA A 341 -0.96 -0.30 7.16
CA ALA A 341 -1.17 -1.74 6.96
C ALA A 341 -1.37 -2.09 5.47
N VAL A 342 -2.08 -1.22 4.74
CA VAL A 342 -2.29 -1.37 3.29
C VAL A 342 -0.99 -1.17 2.53
N THR A 343 -0.24 -0.10 2.81
CA THR A 343 1.06 0.18 2.17
C THR A 343 2.08 -0.92 2.45
N VAL A 344 2.17 -1.41 3.69
CA VAL A 344 3.06 -2.54 4.02
C VAL A 344 2.65 -3.79 3.26
N SER A 345 1.36 -3.99 3.01
CA SER A 345 0.89 -5.10 2.18
C SER A 345 1.29 -4.93 0.71
N HIS A 346 1.19 -3.72 0.16
CA HIS A 346 1.68 -3.40 -1.19
C HIS A 346 3.18 -3.72 -1.33
N GLU A 347 4.00 -3.17 -0.44
CA GLU A 347 5.46 -3.32 -0.51
C GLU A 347 5.94 -4.76 -0.32
N LEU A 348 5.25 -5.52 0.55
CA LEU A 348 5.48 -6.95 0.65
C LEU A 348 5.08 -7.69 -0.63
N GLY A 349 4.06 -7.22 -1.36
CA GLY A 349 3.62 -7.82 -2.63
C GLY A 349 4.73 -7.83 -3.67
N HIS A 350 5.52 -6.77 -3.74
CA HIS A 350 6.73 -6.73 -4.56
C HIS A 350 7.78 -7.79 -4.14
N CYS A 351 7.87 -8.14 -2.86
CA CYS A 351 8.74 -9.25 -2.40
C CYS A 351 8.25 -10.63 -2.86
N PHE A 352 6.97 -10.77 -3.21
CA PHE A 352 6.40 -11.92 -3.91
C PHE A 352 6.54 -11.82 -5.44
N GLY A 353 7.23 -10.80 -5.95
CA GLY A 353 7.49 -10.57 -7.37
C GLY A 353 6.36 -9.89 -8.14
N PHE A 354 5.39 -9.28 -7.44
CA PHE A 354 4.33 -8.53 -8.12
C PHE A 354 4.89 -7.21 -8.67
N ALA A 355 4.55 -6.88 -9.91
CA ALA A 355 4.67 -5.52 -10.43
C ALA A 355 3.45 -4.68 -9.99
N HIS A 356 3.43 -3.41 -10.39
CA HIS A 356 2.21 -2.62 -10.30
C HIS A 356 1.07 -3.23 -11.13
N CYS A 357 -0.18 -2.98 -10.71
CA CYS A 357 -1.36 -3.62 -11.25
C CYS A 357 -2.36 -2.60 -11.82
N PRO A 358 -2.50 -2.52 -13.15
CA PRO A 358 -3.46 -1.64 -13.85
C PRO A 358 -4.79 -2.32 -14.21
N TYR A 359 -4.93 -3.63 -13.96
CA TYR A 359 -6.08 -4.41 -14.46
C TYR A 359 -7.42 -4.07 -13.79
N TYR A 360 -7.38 -3.76 -12.49
CA TYR A 360 -8.53 -3.43 -11.64
C TYR A 360 -8.05 -2.46 -10.57
N ALA A 361 -8.97 -1.87 -9.80
CA ALA A 361 -8.60 -1.35 -8.49
C ALA A 361 -7.93 -2.47 -7.68
N CYS A 362 -6.68 -2.28 -7.26
CA CYS A 362 -5.87 -3.30 -6.60
C CYS A 362 -4.96 -2.63 -5.57
N VAL A 363 -4.68 -3.31 -4.46
CA VAL A 363 -3.64 -2.84 -3.52
C VAL A 363 -2.27 -2.74 -4.19
N MET A 364 -2.02 -3.49 -5.26
CA MET A 364 -0.78 -3.42 -6.06
C MET A 364 -0.83 -2.33 -7.14
N GLN A 365 -1.83 -1.45 -7.19
CA GLN A 365 -1.81 -0.34 -8.13
C GLN A 365 -0.65 0.61 -7.78
N GLY A 366 0.06 1.13 -8.78
CA GLY A 366 1.04 2.19 -8.56
C GLY A 366 0.36 3.46 -8.03
N VAL A 367 1.05 4.18 -7.15
CA VAL A 367 0.54 5.39 -6.49
C VAL A 367 1.60 6.49 -6.44
N ASN A 368 1.19 7.72 -6.76
CA ASN A 368 2.05 8.90 -6.78
C ASN A 368 1.84 9.86 -5.61
N SER A 369 0.87 9.57 -4.74
CA SER A 369 0.61 10.40 -3.57
C SER A 369 -0.07 9.62 -2.45
N VAL A 370 0.06 10.11 -1.22
CA VAL A 370 -0.71 9.60 -0.08
C VAL A 370 -2.22 9.80 -0.22
N ARG A 371 -2.65 10.75 -1.06
CA ARG A 371 -4.07 10.93 -1.43
C ARG A 371 -4.54 9.74 -2.26
N GLN A 372 -3.80 9.40 -3.32
CA GLN A 372 -4.09 8.25 -4.18
C GLN A 372 -3.97 6.92 -3.43
N ASP A 373 -2.97 6.76 -2.57
CA ASP A 373 -2.78 5.56 -1.74
C ASP A 373 -3.98 5.30 -0.80
N GLY A 374 -4.63 6.35 -0.29
CA GLY A 374 -5.88 6.19 0.47
C GLY A 374 -7.11 5.79 -0.37
N GLN A 375 -7.03 5.88 -1.70
CA GLN A 375 -8.11 5.58 -2.64
C GLN A 375 -8.02 4.16 -3.21
N VAL A 376 -6.87 3.50 -3.12
CA VAL A 376 -6.70 2.10 -3.53
C VAL A 376 -7.35 1.13 -2.53
N PRO A 377 -7.87 -0.02 -2.99
CA PRO A 377 -8.48 -1.01 -2.10
C PRO A 377 -7.45 -1.75 -1.24
N PRO A 378 -7.84 -2.26 -0.06
CA PRO A 378 -7.01 -3.12 0.78
C PRO A 378 -6.98 -4.60 0.32
N TYR A 379 -7.32 -4.89 -0.94
CA TYR A 379 -7.39 -6.26 -1.48
C TYR A 379 -6.53 -6.42 -2.73
N LEU A 380 -6.17 -7.67 -3.02
CA LEU A 380 -5.65 -8.06 -4.33
C LEU A 380 -6.80 -8.28 -5.31
N CYS A 381 -6.66 -7.76 -6.52
CA CYS A 381 -7.59 -8.05 -7.61
C CYS A 381 -7.46 -9.53 -8.05
N PRO A 382 -8.34 -10.04 -8.92
CA PRO A 382 -8.32 -11.43 -9.38
C PRO A 382 -6.98 -11.87 -9.99
N VAL A 383 -6.25 -10.94 -10.64
CA VAL A 383 -4.93 -11.22 -11.23
C VAL A 383 -3.89 -11.50 -10.15
N ASP A 384 -3.68 -10.57 -9.22
CA ASP A 384 -2.66 -10.74 -8.18
C ASP A 384 -3.08 -11.72 -7.09
N ALA A 385 -4.39 -11.85 -6.82
CA ALA A 385 -4.91 -12.89 -5.94
C ALA A 385 -4.62 -14.28 -6.50
N ALA A 386 -4.74 -14.49 -7.82
CA ALA A 386 -4.37 -15.76 -8.45
C ALA A 386 -2.88 -16.06 -8.26
N LYS A 387 -1.99 -15.06 -8.46
CA LYS A 387 -0.54 -15.18 -8.24
C LYS A 387 -0.24 -15.55 -6.79
N LEU A 388 -0.79 -14.81 -5.82
CA LEU A 388 -0.53 -15.08 -4.40
C LEU A 388 -1.09 -16.43 -3.96
N ALA A 389 -2.31 -16.77 -4.37
CA ALA A 389 -2.93 -18.06 -4.07
C ALA A 389 -2.15 -19.22 -4.70
N TRP A 390 -1.57 -19.02 -5.90
CA TRP A 390 -0.67 -20.01 -6.48
C TRP A 390 0.52 -20.24 -5.57
N GLU A 391 1.14 -19.18 -5.08
CA GLU A 391 2.35 -19.29 -4.26
C GLU A 391 2.08 -19.88 -2.88
N LEU A 392 0.99 -19.46 -2.22
CA LEU A 392 0.74 -19.74 -0.80
C LEU A 392 -0.25 -20.88 -0.56
N GLY A 393 -1.14 -21.20 -1.50
CA GLY A 393 -2.08 -22.32 -1.37
C GLY A 393 -1.42 -23.68 -1.03
N PRO A 394 -0.23 -24.02 -1.55
CA PRO A 394 0.48 -25.24 -1.17
C PRO A 394 0.98 -25.30 0.28
N LEU A 395 1.03 -24.18 0.99
CA LEU A 395 1.41 -24.16 2.41
C LEU A 395 0.29 -24.66 3.32
N LEU A 396 -0.96 -24.64 2.84
CA LEU A 396 -2.11 -25.11 3.61
C LEU A 396 -2.18 -26.64 3.56
N ASP A 397 -2.54 -27.23 4.70
CA ASP A 397 -2.74 -28.68 4.85
C ASP A 397 -4.09 -29.11 4.25
N CYS A 398 -4.22 -28.94 2.94
CA CYS A 398 -5.37 -29.38 2.16
C CYS A 398 -4.93 -30.31 1.01
N THR A 399 -5.72 -31.36 0.79
CA THR A 399 -5.55 -32.28 -0.33
C THR A 399 -6.27 -31.73 -1.56
N GLY A 400 -5.83 -32.11 -2.75
CA GLY A 400 -6.45 -31.69 -4.01
C GLY A 400 -5.45 -31.17 -5.04
N SER A 401 -5.99 -30.88 -6.22
CA SER A 401 -5.32 -30.23 -7.33
C SER A 401 -4.84 -28.82 -6.95
N ARG A 402 -3.92 -28.27 -7.75
CA ARG A 402 -3.39 -26.92 -7.52
C ARG A 402 -4.50 -25.86 -7.52
N ALA A 403 -5.48 -25.98 -8.42
CA ALA A 403 -6.62 -25.08 -8.49
C ALA A 403 -7.49 -25.13 -7.22
N GLU A 404 -7.79 -26.33 -6.71
CA GLU A 404 -8.55 -26.49 -5.46
C GLU A 404 -7.82 -25.86 -4.27
N LYS A 405 -6.48 -26.00 -4.20
CA LYS A 405 -5.67 -25.35 -3.16
C LYS A 405 -5.71 -23.83 -3.26
N GLN A 406 -5.70 -23.27 -4.48
CA GLN A 406 -5.81 -21.82 -4.69
C GLN A 406 -7.18 -21.30 -4.23
N SER A 407 -8.27 -21.95 -4.65
CA SER A 407 -9.63 -21.58 -4.22
C SER A 407 -9.79 -21.70 -2.70
N PHE A 408 -9.27 -22.77 -2.10
CA PHE A 408 -9.29 -22.97 -0.65
C PHE A 408 -8.50 -21.85 0.06
N TRP A 409 -7.33 -21.50 -0.44
CA TRP A 409 -6.51 -20.44 0.13
C TRP A 409 -7.19 -19.07 0.07
N ILE A 410 -7.76 -18.69 -1.09
CA ILE A 410 -8.48 -17.42 -1.25
C ILE A 410 -9.62 -17.33 -0.22
N ARG A 411 -10.36 -18.43 -0.04
CA ARG A 411 -11.43 -18.48 0.96
C ARG A 411 -10.91 -18.28 2.38
N GLN A 412 -9.87 -19.00 2.78
CA GLN A 412 -9.29 -18.89 4.13
C GLN A 412 -8.69 -17.51 4.39
N GLN A 413 -8.01 -16.92 3.41
CA GLN A 413 -7.49 -15.56 3.47
C GLN A 413 -8.64 -14.56 3.69
N ASN A 414 -9.73 -14.67 2.91
CA ASN A 414 -10.89 -13.78 3.05
C ASN A 414 -11.57 -13.94 4.42
N GLU A 415 -11.73 -15.16 4.92
CA GLU A 415 -12.28 -15.45 6.26
C GLU A 415 -11.41 -14.83 7.36
N ALA A 416 -10.08 -14.97 7.27
CA ALA A 416 -9.13 -14.42 8.22
C ALA A 416 -9.13 -12.88 8.22
N LEU A 417 -9.04 -12.25 7.04
CA LEU A 417 -9.09 -10.79 6.89
C LEU A 417 -10.41 -10.22 7.38
N LYS A 418 -11.54 -10.89 7.09
CA LYS A 418 -12.87 -10.44 7.55
C LYS A 418 -12.94 -10.44 9.07
N SER A 419 -12.42 -11.49 9.72
CA SER A 419 -12.36 -11.58 11.18
C SER A 419 -11.53 -10.46 11.79
N PHE A 420 -10.34 -10.18 11.23
CA PHE A 420 -9.50 -9.06 11.67
C PHE A 420 -10.22 -7.72 11.50
N CYS A 421 -10.71 -7.44 10.29
CA CYS A 421 -11.35 -6.17 9.95
C CYS A 421 -12.63 -5.93 10.77
N GLY A 422 -13.35 -6.98 11.17
CA GLY A 422 -14.51 -6.88 12.06
C GLY A 422 -14.17 -6.31 13.43
N ARG A 423 -13.00 -6.66 13.98
CA ARG A 423 -12.49 -6.07 15.25
C ARG A 423 -12.04 -4.62 15.08
N TRP A 424 -11.74 -4.22 13.85
CA TRP A 424 -11.30 -2.87 13.47
C TRP A 424 -12.38 -2.05 12.74
N SER A 425 -13.65 -2.47 12.83
CA SER A 425 -14.78 -1.85 12.12
C SER A 425 -15.13 -0.44 12.59
N HIS A 426 -14.44 0.09 13.62
CA HIS A 426 -14.46 1.51 13.97
C HIS A 426 -13.64 2.38 13.01
N VAL A 427 -12.82 1.79 12.14
CA VAL A 427 -12.11 2.48 11.05
C VAL A 427 -12.89 2.33 9.74
N PRO A 428 -13.23 3.42 9.01
CA PRO A 428 -14.07 3.35 7.80
C PRO A 428 -13.56 2.39 6.73
N GLN A 429 -12.23 2.34 6.51
CA GLN A 429 -11.59 1.46 5.54
C GLN A 429 -11.78 -0.02 5.91
N PHE A 430 -11.54 -0.39 7.16
CA PHE A 430 -11.72 -1.78 7.62
C PHE A 430 -13.18 -2.17 7.76
N ALA A 431 -14.08 -1.26 8.14
CA ALA A 431 -15.52 -1.50 8.10
C ALA A 431 -15.99 -1.79 6.66
N GLY A 432 -15.52 -1.00 5.70
CA GLY A 432 -15.78 -1.24 4.28
C GLY A 432 -15.22 -2.57 3.81
N PHE A 433 -13.99 -2.90 4.21
CA PHE A 433 -13.31 -4.13 3.79
C PHE A 433 -13.95 -5.38 4.38
N GLU A 434 -14.31 -5.38 5.66
CA GLU A 434 -15.04 -6.47 6.29
C GLU A 434 -16.33 -6.80 5.55
N ALA A 435 -17.10 -5.77 5.19
CA ALA A 435 -18.35 -5.93 4.46
C ALA A 435 -18.14 -6.40 3.02
N TRP A 436 -17.11 -5.89 2.34
CA TRP A 436 -16.70 -6.34 1.00
C TRP A 436 -16.33 -7.83 1.01
N LEU A 437 -15.50 -8.26 1.97
CA LEU A 437 -15.11 -9.67 2.17
C LEU A 437 -16.32 -10.54 2.48
N GLY A 438 -17.27 -10.04 3.28
CA GLY A 438 -18.55 -10.71 3.52
C GLY A 438 -19.34 -10.95 2.24
N GLY A 439 -19.39 -9.98 1.33
CA GLY A 439 -19.97 -10.14 0.00
C GLY A 439 -19.24 -11.20 -0.83
N ARG A 440 -17.90 -11.13 -0.91
CA ARG A 440 -17.07 -12.10 -1.65
C ARG A 440 -17.25 -13.54 -1.20
N LEU A 441 -17.45 -13.77 0.10
CA LEU A 441 -17.63 -15.13 0.64
C LEU A 441 -19.01 -15.73 0.32
N VAL A 442 -19.96 -14.90 -0.12
CA VAL A 442 -21.32 -15.31 -0.52
C VAL A 442 -21.44 -15.47 -2.04
N GLU A 443 -20.68 -14.69 -2.81
CA GLU A 443 -20.50 -14.89 -4.25
C GLU A 443 -19.90 -16.28 -4.49
N LYS A 444 -20.64 -17.15 -5.19
CA LYS A 444 -20.28 -18.55 -5.41
C LYS A 444 -19.36 -18.73 -6.60
#